data_AF-A0AAW6MCS3-F1
#
_entry.id   AF-A0AAW6MCS3-F1
#
_cell.length_a   1.000
_cell.length_b   1.000
_cell.length_c   1.000
_cell.angle_alpha   90.00
_cell.angle_beta   90.00
_cell.angle_gamma   90.00
#
_symmetry.space_group_name_H-M   'P 1'
#
loop_
_entity.id
_entity.type
_entity.pdbx_description
1 polymer ?
#
loop_
_entity_poly.entity_id
_entity_poly.type
_entity_poly.pdbx_seq_one_letter_code
_entity_poly.pdbx_strand_id
1 'polypeptide(L)'
;QLARGALLRAFATRPTVLLLDEVEAALDEESAVAVSRLTRAMLAGGAACLRIRHRAEDGYAYGVFTLADGKMTYHQNEITADNAPATSAGKGCDSRADEVLAKLKAVP
;
A
#
# COMPACT_ATOMS: atom_id res chain seq x y z
N GLN A 1 -14.96 -2.35 -11.32
CA GLN A 1 -14.54 -3.74 -11.63
C GLN A 1 -13.22 -3.80 -12.40
N LEU A 2 -12.98 -2.99 -13.45
CA LEU A 2 -11.71 -3.00 -14.22
C LEU A 2 -10.45 -2.65 -13.40
N ALA A 3 -10.53 -1.63 -12.53
CA ALA A 3 -9.40 -1.19 -11.71
C ALA A 3 -8.84 -2.29 -10.78
N ARG A 4 -9.72 -3.15 -10.22
CA ARG A 4 -9.34 -4.26 -9.35
C ARG A 4 -8.53 -5.32 -10.10
N GLY A 5 -8.93 -5.66 -11.33
CA GLY A 5 -8.22 -6.65 -12.15
C GLY A 5 -6.84 -6.17 -12.59
N ALA A 6 -6.72 -4.89 -12.94
CA ALA A 6 -5.44 -4.26 -13.27
C ALA A 6 -4.48 -4.25 -12.07
N LEU A 7 -5.00 -3.91 -10.89
CA LEU A 7 -4.21 -3.89 -9.66
C LEU A 7 -3.68 -5.27 -9.26
N LEU A 8 -4.53 -6.31 -9.33
CA LEU A 8 -4.11 -7.68 -9.08
C LEU A 8 -3.04 -8.14 -10.06
N ARG A 9 -3.16 -7.76 -11.35
CA ARG A 9 -2.15 -8.08 -12.36
C ARG A 9 -0.82 -7.35 -12.10
N ALA A 10 -0.87 -6.09 -11.69
CA ALA A 10 0.32 -5.33 -11.30
C ALA A 10 1.03 -5.94 -10.09
N PHE A 11 0.28 -6.45 -9.11
CA PHE A 11 0.87 -7.18 -7.99
C PHE A 11 1.46 -8.53 -8.41
N ALA A 12 0.82 -9.24 -9.35
CA ALA A 12 1.33 -10.52 -9.84
C ALA A 12 2.70 -10.41 -10.53
N THR A 13 3.02 -9.26 -11.14
CA THR A 13 4.30 -9.04 -11.83
C THR A 13 5.47 -8.72 -10.89
N ARG A 14 5.27 -8.65 -9.57
CA ARG A 14 6.32 -8.32 -8.57
C ARG A 14 7.23 -7.14 -8.97
N PRO A 15 6.65 -5.96 -9.26
CA PRO A 15 7.44 -4.83 -9.72
C PRO A 15 8.36 -4.31 -8.61
N THR A 16 9.54 -3.83 -8.97
CA THR A 16 10.47 -3.15 -8.05
C THR A 16 9.92 -1.81 -7.58
N VAL A 17 9.09 -1.16 -8.39
CA VAL A 17 8.41 0.10 -8.07
C VAL A 17 6.93 0.00 -8.41
N LEU A 18 6.08 0.29 -7.44
CA LEU A 18 4.64 0.27 -7.58
C LEU A 18 4.07 1.68 -7.45
N LEU A 19 3.44 2.17 -8.51
CA LEU A 19 2.69 3.44 -8.50
C LEU A 19 1.19 3.15 -8.43
N LEU A 20 0.53 3.66 -7.39
CA LEU A 20 -0.90 3.50 -7.16
C LEU A 20 -1.57 4.87 -7.19
N ASP A 21 -2.27 5.17 -8.28
CA ASP A 21 -2.95 6.45 -8.47
C ASP A 21 -4.42 6.35 -8.08
N GLU A 22 -4.77 6.89 -6.91
CA GLU A 22 -6.13 6.95 -6.35
C GLU A 22 -6.93 5.63 -6.37
N VAL A 23 -6.25 4.49 -6.45
CA VAL A 23 -6.89 3.18 -6.66
C VAL A 23 -7.86 2.79 -5.54
N GLU A 24 -7.73 3.40 -4.36
CA GLU A 24 -8.54 3.16 -3.18
C GLU A 24 -9.80 4.01 -3.12
N ALA A 25 -9.87 5.13 -3.85
CA ALA A 25 -11.07 5.98 -3.86
C ALA A 25 -12.29 5.25 -4.44
N ALA A 26 -12.05 4.30 -5.35
CA ALA A 26 -13.07 3.48 -5.99
C ALA A 26 -13.33 2.13 -5.28
N LEU A 27 -12.70 1.90 -4.12
CA LEU A 27 -12.80 0.64 -3.36
C LEU A 27 -13.64 0.83 -2.08
N ASP A 28 -14.30 -0.24 -1.67
CA ASP A 28 -14.88 -0.33 -0.32
C ASP A 28 -13.78 -0.41 0.74
N GLU A 29 -14.15 -0.17 2.01
CA GLU A 29 -13.20 -0.13 3.12
C GLU A 29 -12.41 -1.44 3.27
N GLU A 30 -13.07 -2.58 3.07
CA GLU A 30 -12.43 -3.91 3.11
C GLU A 30 -11.37 -4.06 2.02
N SER A 31 -11.69 -3.66 0.78
CA SER A 31 -10.76 -3.71 -0.34
C SER A 31 -9.61 -2.71 -0.17
N ALA A 32 -9.85 -1.53 0.39
CA ALA A 32 -8.79 -0.57 0.68
C ALA A 32 -7.78 -1.15 1.69
N VAL A 33 -8.27 -1.79 2.76
CA VAL A 33 -7.43 -2.51 3.73
C VAL A 33 -6.62 -3.62 3.06
N ALA A 34 -7.22 -4.37 2.13
CA ALA A 34 -6.52 -5.41 1.38
C ALA A 34 -5.38 -4.84 0.51
N VAL A 35 -5.58 -3.68 -0.13
CA VAL A 35 -4.55 -3.00 -0.93
C VAL A 35 -3.39 -2.51 -0.05
N SER A 36 -3.67 -1.92 1.11
CA SER A 36 -2.63 -1.51 2.06
C SER A 36 -1.76 -2.69 2.51
N ARG A 37 -2.38 -3.85 2.78
CA ARG A 37 -1.66 -5.08 3.17
C ARG A 37 -0.79 -5.64 2.05
N LEU A 38 -1.33 -5.73 0.83
CA LEU A 38 -0.58 -6.19 -0.34
C LEU A 38 0.63 -5.28 -0.60
N THR A 39 0.42 -3.97 -0.49
CA THR A 39 1.50 -2.98 -0.61
C THR A 39 2.57 -3.22 0.46
N ARG A 40 2.20 -3.39 1.73
CA ARG A 40 3.15 -3.69 2.82
C ARG A 40 3.96 -4.96 2.54
N ALA A 41 3.33 -6.00 2.04
CA ALA A 41 4.00 -7.24 1.73
C ALA A 41 5.01 -7.09 0.57
N MET A 42 4.70 -6.26 -0.42
CA MET A 42 5.63 -5.92 -1.50
C MET A 42 6.83 -5.12 -0.98
N LEU A 43 6.60 -4.17 -0.08
CA LEU A 43 7.67 -3.40 0.58
C LEU A 43 8.61 -4.32 1.36
N ALA A 44 8.07 -5.30 2.10
CA ALA A 44 8.88 -6.30 2.80
C ALA A 44 9.70 -7.20 1.84
N GLY A 45 9.27 -7.32 0.58
CA GLY A 45 10.00 -7.99 -0.49
C GLY A 45 11.05 -7.11 -1.17
N GLY A 46 11.26 -5.87 -0.73
CA GLY A 46 12.23 -4.93 -1.29
C GLY A 46 11.69 -4.04 -2.42
N ALA A 47 10.38 -4.07 -2.69
CA ALA A 47 9.78 -3.12 -3.62
C ALA A 47 9.65 -1.73 -2.98
N ALA A 48 9.61 -0.69 -3.81
CA ALA A 48 9.20 0.66 -3.41
C ALA A 48 7.75 0.92 -3.86
N CYS A 49 6.98 1.67 -3.07
CA CYS A 49 5.62 2.04 -3.44
C CYS A 49 5.36 3.53 -3.26
N LEU A 50 4.75 4.14 -4.27
CA LEU A 50 4.23 5.50 -4.24
C LEU A 50 2.70 5.44 -4.40
N ARG A 51 1.97 5.98 -3.43
CA ARG A 51 0.50 6.03 -3.41
C ARG A 51 0.03 7.47 -3.47
N ILE A 52 -0.84 7.77 -4.43
CA ILE A 52 -1.56 9.03 -4.54
C ILE A 52 -2.95 8.82 -3.93
N ARG A 53 -3.32 9.63 -2.94
CA ARG A 53 -4.58 9.51 -2.21
C ARG A 53 -5.14 10.87 -1.84
N HIS A 54 -6.47 10.95 -1.80
CA HIS A 54 -7.22 12.08 -1.23
C HIS A 54 -7.72 11.81 0.20
N ARG A 55 -7.36 10.64 0.77
CA ARG A 55 -7.67 10.27 2.16
C ARG A 55 -6.43 10.47 3.03
N ALA A 56 -6.65 10.59 4.34
CA ALA A 56 -5.58 10.59 5.31
C ALA A 56 -4.65 9.38 5.12
N GLU A 57 -3.37 9.55 5.46
CA GLU A 57 -2.43 8.45 5.45
C GLU A 57 -2.94 7.32 6.33
N ASP A 58 -2.71 6.08 5.90
CA ASP A 58 -3.03 4.89 6.70
C ASP A 58 -1.95 4.61 7.75
N GLY A 59 -1.02 5.55 7.93
CA GLY A 59 0.12 5.42 8.82
C GLY A 59 1.01 4.25 8.43
N TYR A 60 1.12 3.89 7.13
CA TYR A 60 2.08 2.89 6.61
C TYR A 60 3.15 3.47 5.69
N ALA A 61 3.06 4.77 5.36
CA ALA A 61 4.06 5.43 4.52
C ALA A 61 5.36 5.71 5.28
N TYR A 62 6.50 5.54 4.60
CA TYR A 62 7.81 6.00 5.09
C TYR A 62 7.88 7.53 5.20
N GLY A 63 7.18 8.22 4.30
CA GLY A 63 7.02 9.66 4.31
C GLY A 63 5.86 10.06 3.41
N VAL A 64 5.37 11.28 3.62
CA VAL A 64 4.18 11.83 2.97
C VAL A 64 4.58 13.08 2.20
N PHE A 65 4.21 13.11 0.93
CA PHE A 65 4.20 14.34 0.15
C PHE A 65 2.80 14.95 0.21
N THR A 66 2.70 16.18 0.69
CA THR A 66 1.44 16.92 0.74
C THR A 66 1.46 17.99 -0.34
N LEU A 67 0.50 17.94 -1.26
CA LEU A 67 0.29 18.97 -2.28
C LEU A 67 -0.89 19.85 -1.86
N ALA A 68 -0.63 21.13 -1.56
CA ALA A 68 -1.64 22.12 -1.20
C ALA A 68 -1.31 23.46 -1.84
N ASP A 69 -2.32 24.16 -2.40
CA ASP A 69 -2.16 25.47 -3.04
C ASP A 69 -1.05 25.53 -4.12
N GLY A 70 -0.89 24.45 -4.88
CA GLY A 70 0.16 24.32 -5.90
C GLY A 70 1.57 24.14 -5.34
N LYS A 71 1.73 23.98 -4.03
CA LYS A 71 3.00 23.76 -3.34
C LYS A 71 3.07 22.35 -2.76
N MET A 72 4.20 21.69 -2.98
CA MET A 72 4.48 20.37 -2.41
C MET A 72 5.37 20.51 -1.18
N THR A 73 5.00 19.84 -0.09
CA THR A 73 5.81 19.68 1.12
C THR A 73 6.06 18.20 1.38
N TYR A 74 7.17 17.89 2.06
CA TYR A 74 7.52 16.52 2.44
C TYR A 74 7.65 16.42 3.95
N HIS A 75 7.00 15.40 4.51
CA HIS A 75 7.13 15.02 5.91
C HIS A 75 7.57 13.56 5.97
N GLN A 76 8.69 13.28 6.63
CA GLN A 76 9.12 11.91 6.87
C GLN A 76 8.46 11.39 8.14
N ASN A 77 7.91 10.19 8.09
CA ASN A 77 7.27 9.58 9.26
C ASN A 77 8.33 8.97 10.18
N GLU A 78 7.99 8.82 11.46
CA GLU A 78 8.86 8.12 12.41
C GLU A 78 9.04 6.66 11.97
N ILE A 79 10.29 6.26 11.76
CA ILE A 79 10.65 4.92 11.29
C ILE A 79 10.75 4.00 12.51
N THR A 80 9.94 2.94 12.58
CA THR A 80 10.14 1.84 13.54
C THR A 80 11.17 0.84 13.03
N ALA A 81 11.71 0.00 13.91
CA ALA A 81 12.85 -0.89 13.62
C ALA A 81 12.66 -1.88 12.46
N ASP A 82 11.42 -2.07 11.99
CA ASP A 82 11.03 -2.90 10.85
C ASP A 82 10.77 -2.09 9.55
N ASN A 83 11.15 -0.81 9.52
CA ASN A 83 10.75 0.16 8.50
C ASN A 83 9.22 0.27 8.31
N ALA A 84 8.43 -0.23 9.26
CA ALA A 84 7.06 0.21 9.39
C ALA A 84 7.09 1.63 9.98
N PRO A 85 6.17 2.51 9.61
CA PRO A 85 6.00 3.75 10.36
C PRO A 85 5.37 3.52 11.74
N ALA A 86 5.74 4.40 12.66
CA ALA A 86 5.15 4.46 13.99
C ALA A 86 3.75 5.11 13.91
N THR A 87 2.68 4.31 14.01
CA THR A 87 1.64 4.46 15.06
C THR A 87 0.43 3.54 14.88
N SER A 88 -0.30 3.42 16.00
CA SER A 88 -1.35 2.51 16.39
C SER A 88 -2.72 2.73 15.71
N ALA A 89 -3.14 1.84 14.81
CA ALA A 89 -4.54 1.39 14.68
C ALA A 89 -4.66 0.43 13.50
N GLY A 90 -5.06 -0.82 13.75
CA GLY A 90 -5.31 -1.78 12.68
C GLY A 90 -5.30 -3.23 13.13
N LYS A 91 -6.00 -3.54 14.24
CA LYS A 91 -6.31 -4.92 14.61
C LYS A 91 -7.25 -5.50 13.54
N GLY A 92 -6.78 -6.51 12.83
CA GLY A 92 -7.62 -7.33 11.95
C GLY A 92 -6.74 -8.30 11.19
N CYS A 93 -6.43 -9.46 11.76
CA CYS A 93 -5.74 -10.51 11.02
C CYS A 93 -6.76 -11.11 10.03
N ASP A 94 -6.69 -10.73 8.74
CA ASP A 94 -7.52 -11.35 7.71
C ASP A 94 -6.66 -12.27 6.84
N SER A 95 -6.89 -13.57 7.04
CA SER A 95 -6.22 -14.71 6.40
C SER A 95 -6.22 -14.67 4.87
N ARG A 96 -7.15 -13.93 4.26
CA ARG A 96 -7.31 -13.87 2.79
C ARG A 96 -6.18 -13.09 2.11
N ALA A 97 -5.64 -12.06 2.76
CA ALA A 97 -4.50 -11.31 2.24
C ALA A 97 -3.20 -12.13 2.34
N ASP A 98 -3.04 -12.88 3.43
CA ASP A 98 -1.92 -13.81 3.61
C ASP A 98 -1.98 -14.96 2.60
N GLU A 99 -3.19 -15.45 2.27
CA GLU A 99 -3.37 -16.45 1.21
C GLU A 99 -3.00 -15.90 -0.17
N VAL A 100 -3.42 -14.67 -0.51
CA VAL A 100 -3.04 -14.03 -1.78
C VAL A 100 -1.52 -13.82 -1.83
N LEU A 101 -0.91 -13.39 -0.73
CA LEU A 101 0.54 -13.20 -0.65
C LEU A 101 1.29 -14.53 -0.75
N ALA A 102 0.80 -15.59 -0.11
CA ALA A 102 1.37 -16.94 -0.19
C ALA A 102 1.27 -17.49 -1.62
N LYS A 103 0.13 -17.29 -2.29
CA LYS A 103 -0.05 -17.62 -3.71
C LYS A 103 0.88 -16.80 -4.60
N LEU A 104 1.07 -15.51 -4.29
CA LEU A 104 2.03 -14.67 -5.00
C LEU A 104 3.47 -15.10 -4.76
N LYS A 105 3.87 -15.58 -3.57
CA LYS A 105 5.21 -16.13 -3.31
C LYS A 105 5.47 -17.48 -4.01
N ALA A 106 4.43 -18.26 -4.26
CA ALA A 106 4.52 -19.60 -4.85
C ALA A 106 4.62 -19.62 -6.40
N VAL A 107 4.45 -18.48 -7.08
CA VAL A 107 4.64 -18.39 -8.54
C VAL A 107 6.13 -18.12 -8.81
N PRO A 108 6.83 -18.96 -9.60
CA PRO A 108 8.24 -18.78 -9.91
C PRO A 108 8.51 -17.46 -10.65
#